data_AF-A0A511HKW0-F1
#
_entry.id   AF-A0A511HKW0-F1
#
_cell.length_a   1.000
_cell.length_b   1.000
_cell.length_c   1.000
_cell.angle_alpha   90.00
_cell.angle_beta   90.00
_cell.angle_gamma   90.00
#
_symmetry.space_group_name_H-M   'P 1'
#
loop_
_entity.id
_entity.type
_entity.pdbx_description
1 polymer ?
#
loop_
_entity_poly.entity_id
_entity_poly.type
_entity_poly.pdbx_seq_one_letter_code
_entity_poly.pdbx_strand_id
1 'polypeptide(L)'
;MEDALSEGRAREDAAVEAWVRRTGQMPPRKIRRKWEKQWRREAKRAARRAEREVLSNRSRNPARGAAYVAASITCVLMALAQPRRLWWLVFVALGFFLASLKHLERPRRDEGRARDVRTPTPVGASEVEADARVAKVDALCARLMEALREGPAVLRELVHAPERTVEALRQGCHALVRRERELRALAPPDEAQRLDAERDALAARVASEEDAVVRERLAGALAALESQRRQRAELATAAARLEAEHMRLYYTLESLYAQVLRVRSADTAGEDIAGLGLRQSVEQLGAEVEAVTQALEEVHAAPGGDGRTRTR
;
A
#
# COMPACT_ATOMS: atom_id res chain seq x y z
N MET A 1 -25.92 -15.18 -6.20
CA MET A 1 -26.80 -14.52 -5.20
C MET A 1 -26.63 -15.13 -3.82
N GLU A 2 -26.46 -16.45 -3.72
CA GLU A 2 -26.23 -17.15 -2.46
C GLU A 2 -24.92 -16.71 -1.76
N ASP A 3 -23.83 -16.50 -2.50
CA ASP A 3 -22.56 -16.01 -1.93
C ASP A 3 -22.63 -14.58 -1.37
N ALA A 4 -23.41 -13.69 -2.01
CA ALA A 4 -23.59 -12.33 -1.51
C ALA A 4 -24.46 -12.29 -0.23
N LEU A 5 -25.35 -13.29 -0.06
CA LEU A 5 -26.18 -13.44 1.12
C LEU A 5 -25.40 -14.09 2.27
N SER A 6 -24.47 -15.02 1.98
CA SER A 6 -23.58 -15.62 2.98
C SER A 6 -22.54 -14.62 3.50
N GLU A 7 -21.95 -13.81 2.62
CA GLU A 7 -21.03 -12.74 2.99
C GLU A 7 -21.73 -11.65 3.82
N GLY A 8 -23.01 -11.38 3.52
CA GLY A 8 -23.85 -10.48 4.31
C GLY A 8 -24.06 -10.99 5.74
N ARG A 9 -24.39 -12.27 5.91
CA ARG A 9 -24.59 -12.88 7.24
C ARG A 9 -23.31 -12.93 8.07
N ALA A 10 -22.17 -13.26 7.45
CA ALA A 10 -20.88 -13.27 8.14
C ALA A 10 -20.50 -11.90 8.72
N ARG A 11 -20.86 -10.81 8.02
CA ARG A 11 -20.67 -9.43 8.52
C ARG A 11 -21.63 -9.07 9.64
N GLU A 12 -22.86 -9.58 9.60
CA GLU A 12 -23.84 -9.42 10.70
C GLU A 12 -23.35 -10.11 11.97
N ASP A 13 -22.90 -11.36 11.85
CA ASP A 13 -22.45 -12.16 12.98
C ASP A 13 -21.17 -11.57 13.61
N ALA A 14 -20.21 -11.12 12.79
CA ALA A 14 -19.01 -10.45 13.28
C ALA A 14 -19.31 -9.13 14.04
N ALA A 15 -20.26 -8.33 13.57
CA ALA A 15 -20.65 -7.09 14.23
C ALA A 15 -21.42 -7.33 15.54
N VAL A 16 -22.25 -8.37 15.58
CA VAL A 16 -22.98 -8.78 16.79
C VAL A 16 -22.01 -9.35 17.83
N GLU A 17 -21.07 -10.21 17.42
CA GLU A 17 -20.03 -10.73 18.31
C GLU A 17 -19.14 -9.64 18.90
N ALA A 18 -18.71 -8.67 18.08
CA ALA A 18 -17.90 -7.55 18.56
C ALA A 18 -18.64 -6.70 19.60
N TRP A 19 -19.96 -6.53 19.44
CA TRP A 19 -20.80 -5.83 20.41
C TRP A 19 -20.97 -6.63 21.71
N VAL A 20 -21.25 -7.93 21.60
CA VAL A 20 -21.40 -8.82 22.75
C VAL A 20 -20.11 -8.92 23.54
N ARG A 21 -18.95 -9.02 22.88
CA ARG A 21 -17.63 -8.99 23.53
C ARG A 21 -17.40 -7.68 24.31
N ARG A 22 -17.86 -6.55 23.78
CA ARG A 22 -17.65 -5.22 24.38
C ARG A 22 -18.61 -4.90 25.52
N THR A 23 -19.86 -5.34 25.44
CA THR A 23 -20.92 -4.91 26.36
C THR A 23 -21.49 -6.04 27.21
N GLY A 24 -21.12 -7.30 26.94
CA GLY A 24 -21.65 -8.48 27.62
C GLY A 24 -23.14 -8.74 27.37
N GLN A 25 -23.79 -7.95 26.50
CA GLN A 25 -25.22 -8.00 26.24
C GLN A 25 -25.50 -8.04 24.73
N MET A 26 -26.64 -8.65 24.38
CA MET A 26 -27.06 -8.73 22.99
C MET A 26 -27.52 -7.36 22.46
N PRO A 27 -27.19 -6.97 21.21
CA PRO A 27 -27.51 -5.64 20.71
C PRO A 27 -29.03 -5.39 20.70
N PRO A 28 -29.52 -4.26 21.25
CA PRO A 28 -30.94 -3.96 21.24
C PRO A 28 -31.45 -3.79 19.80
N ARG A 29 -32.69 -4.24 19.54
CA ARG A 29 -33.32 -4.29 18.21
C ARG A 29 -33.23 -2.99 17.40
N LYS A 30 -33.20 -1.83 18.07
CA LYS A 30 -33.07 -0.51 17.43
C LYS A 30 -31.69 -0.29 16.77
N ILE A 31 -30.63 -0.84 17.34
CA ILE A 31 -29.25 -0.68 16.84
C ILE A 31 -29.03 -1.59 15.63
N ARG A 32 -29.50 -2.84 15.72
CA ARG A 32 -29.48 -3.80 14.60
C ARG A 32 -30.18 -3.24 13.35
N ARG A 33 -31.35 -2.61 13.52
CA ARG A 33 -32.08 -1.93 12.41
C ARG A 33 -31.28 -0.79 11.77
N LYS A 34 -30.43 -0.07 12.53
CA LYS A 34 -29.58 0.99 11.97
C LYS A 34 -28.45 0.40 11.13
N TRP A 35 -27.83 -0.68 11.59
CA TRP A 35 -26.79 -1.38 10.85
C TRP A 35 -27.32 -1.98 9.55
N GLU A 36 -28.48 -2.67 9.60
CA GLU A 36 -29.16 -3.15 8.40
C GLU A 36 -29.41 -2.04 7.37
N LYS A 37 -29.78 -0.83 7.83
CA LYS A 37 -30.02 0.32 6.95
C LYS A 37 -28.72 0.86 6.35
N GLN A 38 -27.60 0.84 7.07
CA GLN A 38 -26.29 1.24 6.55
C GLN A 38 -25.77 0.23 5.54
N TRP A 39 -25.83 -1.07 5.86
CA TRP A 39 -25.38 -2.12 4.94
C TRP A 39 -26.21 -2.17 3.66
N ARG A 40 -27.53 -1.97 3.74
CA ARG A 40 -28.36 -1.83 2.53
C ARG A 40 -27.94 -0.65 1.65
N ARG A 41 -27.47 0.46 2.24
CA ARG A 41 -26.96 1.62 1.48
C ARG A 41 -25.60 1.32 0.86
N GLU A 42 -24.74 0.61 1.56
CA GLU A 42 -23.41 0.21 1.07
C GLU A 42 -23.50 -0.85 -0.01
N ALA A 43 -24.32 -1.89 0.16
CA ALA A 43 -24.60 -2.90 -0.85
C ALA A 43 -25.18 -2.26 -2.12
N LYS A 44 -26.10 -1.30 -1.99
CA LYS A 44 -26.65 -0.55 -3.14
C LYS A 44 -25.58 0.31 -3.83
N ARG A 45 -24.60 0.85 -3.11
CA ARG A 45 -23.47 1.59 -3.69
C ARG A 45 -22.48 0.65 -4.38
N ALA A 46 -22.19 -0.51 -3.80
CA ALA A 46 -21.32 -1.53 -4.37
C ALA A 46 -21.93 -2.13 -5.66
N ALA A 47 -23.22 -2.47 -5.65
CA ALA A 47 -23.94 -2.93 -6.84
C ALA A 47 -23.91 -1.88 -7.97
N ARG A 48 -24.10 -0.59 -7.65
CA ARG A 48 -24.00 0.50 -8.63
C ARG A 48 -22.58 0.69 -9.18
N ARG A 49 -21.53 0.37 -8.42
CA ARG A 49 -20.14 0.40 -8.92
C ARG A 49 -19.90 -0.80 -9.85
N ALA A 50 -20.32 -1.99 -9.45
CA ALA A 50 -20.23 -3.19 -10.27
C ALA A 50 -20.99 -3.04 -11.61
N GLU A 51 -22.19 -2.46 -11.60
CA GLU A 51 -22.95 -2.17 -12.83
C GLU A 51 -22.21 -1.19 -13.76
N ARG A 52 -21.57 -0.16 -13.20
CA ARG A 52 -20.77 0.80 -13.98
C ARG A 52 -19.52 0.15 -14.58
N GLU A 53 -18.88 -0.74 -13.83
CA GLU A 53 -17.73 -1.51 -14.30
C GLU A 53 -18.11 -2.46 -15.44
N VAL A 54 -19.25 -3.16 -15.33
CA VAL A 54 -19.76 -4.04 -16.39
C VAL A 54 -20.15 -3.25 -17.65
N LEU A 55 -20.80 -2.09 -17.50
CA LEU A 55 -21.12 -1.21 -18.64
C LEU A 55 -19.85 -0.64 -19.29
N SER A 56 -18.84 -0.28 -18.50
CA SER A 56 -17.56 0.19 -19.02
C SER A 56 -16.83 -0.90 -19.83
N ASN A 57 -16.82 -2.13 -19.33
CA ASN A 57 -16.22 -3.28 -20.02
C ASN A 57 -16.95 -3.64 -21.31
N ARG A 58 -18.28 -3.48 -21.38
CA ARG A 58 -19.07 -3.77 -22.59
C ARG A 58 -18.88 -2.72 -23.70
N SER A 59 -18.39 -1.53 -23.37
CA SER A 59 -18.16 -0.43 -24.32
C SER A 59 -16.72 -0.38 -24.91
N ARG A 60 -15.81 -1.24 -24.42
CA ARG A 60 -14.41 -1.33 -24.89
C ARG A 60 -14.29 -2.19 -26.16
N ASN A 61 -14.66 -1.62 -27.32
CA ASN A 61 -14.42 -2.24 -28.64
C ASN A 61 -13.11 -1.72 -29.27
N PRO A 62 -12.01 -2.52 -29.27
CA PRO A 62 -10.70 -2.08 -29.78
C PRO A 62 -10.72 -1.73 -31.28
N ALA A 63 -11.65 -2.29 -32.05
CA ALA A 63 -11.83 -2.00 -33.47
C ALA A 63 -12.21 -0.53 -33.74
N ARG A 64 -12.97 0.11 -32.84
CA ARG A 64 -13.32 1.55 -32.99
C ARG A 64 -12.13 2.44 -32.70
N GLY A 65 -11.29 2.08 -31.72
CA GLY A 65 -10.03 2.78 -31.43
C GLY A 65 -9.08 2.75 -32.63
N ALA A 66 -8.93 1.60 -33.29
CA ALA A 66 -8.11 1.45 -34.50
C ALA A 66 -8.63 2.28 -35.68
N ALA A 67 -9.95 2.35 -35.88
CA ALA A 67 -10.55 3.16 -36.95
C ALA A 67 -10.26 4.67 -36.79
N TYR A 68 -10.28 5.18 -35.56
CA TYR A 68 -9.93 6.58 -35.29
C TYR A 68 -8.44 6.89 -35.50
N VAL A 69 -7.54 5.95 -35.16
CA VAL A 69 -6.10 6.10 -35.46
C VAL A 69 -5.88 6.17 -36.96
N ALA A 70 -6.47 5.25 -37.72
CA ALA A 70 -6.34 5.23 -39.18
C ALA A 70 -6.83 6.55 -39.82
N ALA A 71 -8.01 7.04 -39.41
CA ALA A 71 -8.55 8.31 -39.91
C ALA A 71 -7.65 9.51 -39.61
N SER A 72 -7.03 9.55 -38.42
CA SER A 72 -6.11 10.64 -38.03
C SER A 72 -4.84 10.65 -38.89
N ILE A 73 -4.30 9.48 -39.20
CA ILE A 73 -3.09 9.33 -40.03
C ILE A 73 -3.39 9.76 -41.47
N THR A 74 -4.54 9.36 -42.03
CA THR A 74 -4.96 9.77 -43.37
C THR A 74 -5.11 11.28 -43.48
N CYS A 75 -5.68 11.95 -42.47
CA CYS A 75 -5.81 13.41 -42.46
C CYS A 75 -4.45 14.12 -42.44
N VAL A 76 -3.47 13.61 -41.67
CA VAL A 76 -2.12 14.18 -41.61
C VAL A 76 -1.38 14.02 -42.94
N LEU A 77 -1.48 12.85 -43.57
CA LEU A 77 -0.87 12.61 -44.89
C LEU A 77 -1.46 13.53 -45.96
N MET A 78 -2.77 13.74 -45.93
CA MET A 78 -3.46 14.62 -46.87
C MET A 78 -3.12 16.10 -46.65
N ALA A 79 -2.88 16.51 -45.39
CA ALA A 79 -2.42 17.86 -45.07
C ALA A 79 -0.99 18.14 -45.57
N LEU A 80 -0.11 17.15 -45.53
CA LEU A 80 1.28 17.25 -46.01
C LEU A 80 1.36 17.33 -47.55
N ALA A 81 0.43 16.69 -48.26
CA ALA A 81 0.42 16.70 -49.73
C ALA A 81 0.03 18.07 -50.33
N GLN A 82 -0.74 18.90 -49.62
CA GLN A 82 -1.19 20.22 -50.08
C GLN A 82 -1.12 21.28 -48.96
N PRO A 83 0.08 21.73 -48.58
CA PRO A 83 0.29 22.53 -47.37
C PRO A 83 -0.34 23.93 -47.44
N ARG A 84 -0.54 24.48 -48.65
CA ARG A 84 -1.14 25.81 -48.85
C ARG A 84 -2.67 25.85 -48.73
N ARG A 85 -3.37 24.72 -48.90
CA ARG A 85 -4.85 24.68 -48.96
C ARG A 85 -5.48 23.88 -47.83
N LEU A 86 -4.76 22.94 -47.22
CA LEU A 86 -5.31 21.95 -46.29
C LEU A 86 -4.66 21.96 -44.89
N TRP A 87 -3.94 23.02 -44.51
CA TRP A 87 -3.28 23.10 -43.20
C TRP A 87 -4.24 22.99 -42.00
N TRP A 88 -5.50 23.40 -42.17
CA TRP A 88 -6.54 23.27 -41.13
C TRP A 88 -6.90 21.82 -40.77
N LEU A 89 -6.58 20.83 -41.63
CA LEU A 89 -6.81 19.41 -41.33
C LEU A 89 -5.92 18.88 -40.21
N VAL A 90 -4.82 19.57 -39.86
CA VAL A 90 -3.99 19.21 -38.70
C VAL A 90 -4.79 19.32 -37.40
N PHE A 91 -5.68 20.31 -37.28
CA PHE A 91 -6.56 20.46 -36.11
C PHE A 91 -7.63 19.37 -36.06
N VAL A 92 -8.16 18.97 -37.22
CA VAL A 92 -9.12 17.86 -37.32
C VAL A 92 -8.45 16.54 -36.93
N ALA A 93 -7.22 16.29 -37.40
CA ALA A 93 -6.42 15.12 -37.03
C ALA A 93 -6.11 15.10 -35.52
N LEU A 94 -5.81 16.24 -34.92
CA LEU A 94 -5.57 16.36 -33.48
C LEU A 94 -6.84 16.03 -32.67
N GLY A 95 -8.01 16.46 -33.13
CA GLY A 95 -9.29 16.10 -32.52
C GLY A 95 -9.56 14.59 -32.54
N PHE A 96 -9.30 13.93 -33.67
CA PHE A 96 -9.40 12.47 -33.78
C PHE A 96 -8.34 11.72 -32.94
N PHE A 97 -7.14 12.28 -32.81
CA PHE A 97 -6.07 11.72 -31.98
C PHE A 97 -6.43 11.76 -30.48
N LEU A 98 -6.99 12.87 -29.98
CA LEU A 98 -7.48 12.99 -28.60
C LEU A 98 -8.67 12.05 -28.32
N ALA A 99 -9.58 11.89 -29.28
CA ALA A 99 -10.68 10.92 -29.17
C ALA A 99 -10.16 9.47 -29.16
N SER A 100 -9.10 9.18 -29.93
CA SER A 100 -8.45 7.88 -29.92
C SER A 100 -7.81 7.57 -28.56
N LEU A 101 -7.14 8.53 -27.91
CA LEU A 101 -6.55 8.35 -26.58
C LEU A 101 -7.57 7.93 -25.51
N LYS A 102 -8.82 8.40 -25.59
CA LYS A 102 -9.93 7.95 -24.72
C LYS A 102 -10.36 6.50 -24.96
N HIS A 103 -10.12 5.98 -26.16
CA HIS A 103 -10.47 4.61 -26.55
C HIS A 103 -9.26 3.65 -26.55
N LEU A 104 -8.03 4.17 -26.42
CA LEU A 104 -6.77 3.43 -26.44
C LEU A 104 -6.13 3.24 -25.05
N GLU A 105 -6.93 3.14 -23.99
CA GLU A 105 -6.47 2.44 -22.78
C GLU A 105 -6.27 0.97 -23.12
N ARG A 106 -5.07 0.64 -23.60
CA ARG A 106 -4.68 -0.68 -24.07
C ARG A 106 -4.70 -1.70 -22.93
N PRO A 107 -5.18 -2.93 -23.17
CA PRO A 107 -5.00 -4.04 -22.26
C PRO A 107 -3.51 -4.36 -22.15
N ARG A 108 -2.94 -4.17 -20.96
CA ARG A 108 -1.55 -4.52 -20.63
C ARG A 108 -1.49 -5.97 -20.15
N ARG A 109 -1.71 -6.92 -21.05
CA ARG A 109 -1.37 -8.34 -20.90
C ARG A 109 -1.19 -8.96 -22.29
N ASP A 110 -0.06 -9.62 -22.49
CA ASP A 110 0.26 -10.57 -23.57
C ASP A 110 1.07 -10.16 -24.82
N GLU A 111 2.00 -9.21 -24.72
CA GLU A 111 3.12 -9.14 -25.69
C GLU A 111 4.47 -9.11 -24.98
N GLY A 112 4.90 -10.31 -24.57
CA GLY A 112 6.32 -10.60 -24.40
C GLY A 112 7.01 -10.67 -25.76
N ARG A 113 8.27 -10.21 -25.79
CA ARG A 113 9.28 -10.52 -26.82
C ARG A 113 9.29 -9.64 -28.08
N ALA A 114 9.72 -8.38 -27.93
CA ALA A 114 10.78 -7.79 -28.77
C ALA A 114 11.12 -6.37 -28.27
N ARG A 115 12.32 -6.24 -27.70
CA ARG A 115 13.29 -5.16 -27.97
C ARG A 115 12.70 -3.77 -28.26
N ASP A 116 12.57 -2.93 -27.23
CA ASP A 116 13.41 -1.73 -27.18
C ASP A 116 13.41 -1.09 -25.79
N VAL A 117 14.60 -0.61 -25.44
CA VAL A 117 14.98 -0.05 -24.15
C VAL A 117 14.24 1.27 -23.93
N ARG A 118 13.21 1.27 -23.09
CA ARG A 118 12.81 2.43 -22.29
C ARG A 118 12.52 1.95 -20.88
N THR A 119 13.41 2.32 -19.98
CA THR A 119 13.34 2.13 -18.54
C THR A 119 11.96 2.49 -18.00
N PRO A 120 11.20 1.53 -17.45
CA PRO A 120 9.96 1.83 -16.75
C PRO A 120 10.28 2.36 -15.35
N THR A 121 9.66 3.48 -15.01
CA THR A 121 9.54 4.06 -13.67
C THR A 121 8.98 3.01 -12.67
N PRO A 122 9.41 2.99 -11.39
CA PRO A 122 9.54 1.76 -10.60
C PRO A 122 8.31 1.42 -9.74
N VAL A 123 7.09 1.80 -10.14
CA VAL A 123 5.90 1.55 -9.30
C VAL A 123 5.66 0.04 -9.10
N GLY A 124 5.94 -0.78 -10.12
CA GLY A 124 5.87 -2.24 -10.00
C GLY A 124 7.04 -2.90 -9.28
N ALA A 125 8.20 -2.23 -9.19
CA ALA A 125 9.37 -2.79 -8.51
C ALA A 125 9.17 -2.80 -6.99
N SER A 126 8.57 -1.74 -6.45
CA SER A 126 8.30 -1.62 -5.02
C SER A 126 7.24 -2.61 -4.51
N GLU A 127 6.24 -2.94 -5.34
CA GLU A 127 5.24 -3.97 -4.98
C GLU A 127 5.86 -5.37 -4.95
N VAL A 128 6.64 -5.72 -5.98
CA VAL A 128 7.33 -7.01 -6.06
C VAL A 128 8.35 -7.17 -4.91
N GLU A 129 9.04 -6.10 -4.53
CA GLU A 129 9.99 -6.11 -3.42
C GLU A 129 9.31 -6.25 -2.05
N ALA A 130 8.18 -5.56 -1.81
CA ALA A 130 7.39 -5.73 -0.60
C ALA A 130 6.87 -7.17 -0.47
N ASP A 131 6.33 -7.73 -1.55
CA ASP A 131 5.83 -9.10 -1.58
C ASP A 131 6.95 -10.12 -1.35
N ALA A 132 8.15 -9.87 -1.90
CA ALA A 132 9.33 -10.70 -1.66
C ALA A 132 9.78 -10.66 -0.19
N ARG A 133 9.71 -9.50 0.48
CA ARG A 133 10.04 -9.38 1.92
C ARG A 133 9.03 -10.14 2.80
N VAL A 134 7.74 -10.04 2.49
CA VAL A 134 6.69 -10.81 3.18
C VAL A 134 6.93 -12.31 3.01
N ALA A 135 7.21 -12.78 1.79
CA ALA A 135 7.48 -14.20 1.53
C ALA A 135 8.71 -14.74 2.26
N LYS A 136 9.77 -13.92 2.40
CA LYS A 136 10.97 -14.29 3.18
C LYS A 136 10.65 -14.48 4.65
N VAL A 137 9.89 -13.57 5.26
CA VAL A 137 9.44 -13.70 6.65
C VAL A 137 8.60 -14.95 6.83
N ASP A 138 7.64 -15.19 5.94
CA ASP A 138 6.77 -16.37 6.02
C ASP A 138 7.56 -17.68 5.94
N ALA A 139 8.54 -17.75 5.04
CA ALA A 139 9.42 -18.91 4.91
C ALA A 139 10.27 -19.13 6.18
N LEU A 140 10.77 -18.05 6.80
CA LEU A 140 11.57 -18.12 8.01
C LEU A 140 10.72 -18.55 9.21
N CYS A 141 9.54 -17.95 9.39
CA CYS A 141 8.59 -18.33 10.44
C CYS A 141 8.14 -19.79 10.29
N ALA A 142 7.89 -20.27 9.07
CA ALA A 142 7.55 -21.66 8.82
C ALA A 142 8.69 -22.62 9.22
N ARG A 143 9.94 -22.30 8.87
CA ARG A 143 11.12 -23.09 9.26
C ARG A 143 11.34 -23.09 10.77
N LEU A 144 11.14 -21.94 11.43
CA LEU A 144 11.24 -21.82 12.88
C LEU A 144 10.18 -22.68 13.57
N MET A 145 8.94 -22.64 13.09
CA MET A 145 7.86 -23.47 13.61
C MET A 145 8.13 -24.97 13.46
N GLU A 146 8.67 -25.38 12.30
CA GLU A 146 9.05 -26.78 12.09
C GLU A 146 10.17 -27.20 13.04
N ALA A 147 11.21 -26.38 13.17
CA ALA A 147 12.32 -26.65 14.07
C ALA A 147 11.88 -26.74 15.56
N LEU A 148 10.89 -25.94 15.96
CA LEU A 148 10.33 -25.99 17.32
C LEU A 148 9.48 -27.25 17.56
N ARG A 149 8.72 -27.70 16.55
CA ARG A 149 7.91 -28.94 16.63
C ARG A 149 8.77 -30.20 16.71
N GLU A 150 9.84 -30.24 15.94
CA GLU A 150 10.82 -31.34 15.94
C GLU A 150 11.75 -31.30 17.17
N GLY A 151 11.63 -30.27 18.01
CA GLY A 151 12.55 -30.00 19.11
C GLY A 151 12.41 -30.93 20.34
N PRO A 152 13.50 -31.12 21.11
CA PRO A 152 13.48 -31.82 22.40
C PRO A 152 12.47 -31.22 23.38
N ALA A 153 11.99 -32.04 24.34
CA ALA A 153 10.92 -31.67 25.27
C ALA A 153 11.20 -30.37 26.06
N VAL A 154 12.48 -30.10 26.35
CA VAL A 154 12.96 -28.87 27.00
C VAL A 154 12.56 -27.60 26.23
N LEU A 155 12.58 -27.63 24.89
CA LEU A 155 12.11 -26.51 24.06
C LEU A 155 10.59 -26.31 24.13
N ARG A 156 9.84 -27.39 24.28
CA ARG A 156 8.37 -27.36 24.40
C ARG A 156 7.90 -26.89 25.78
N GLU A 157 8.69 -27.13 26.82
CA GLU A 157 8.43 -26.63 28.18
C GLU A 157 8.83 -25.16 28.34
N LEU A 158 9.93 -24.73 27.72
CA LEU A 158 10.45 -23.35 27.85
C LEU A 158 9.64 -22.30 27.12
N VAL A 159 8.97 -22.64 26.02
CA VAL A 159 8.11 -21.72 25.28
C VAL A 159 6.67 -22.16 25.47
N HIS A 160 5.93 -21.51 26.37
CA HIS A 160 4.49 -21.73 26.44
C HIS A 160 3.83 -21.07 25.22
N ALA A 161 3.30 -21.88 24.31
CA ALA A 161 2.67 -21.47 23.05
C ALA A 161 3.60 -20.73 22.05
N PRO A 162 4.69 -21.37 21.56
CA PRO A 162 5.57 -20.79 20.54
C PRO A 162 4.81 -20.38 19.28
N GLU A 163 3.72 -21.09 18.98
CA GLU A 163 2.87 -20.80 17.83
C GLU A 163 2.26 -19.41 17.91
N ARG A 164 1.85 -18.96 19.11
CA ARG A 164 1.28 -17.63 19.30
C ARG A 164 2.34 -16.55 19.12
N THR A 165 3.53 -16.73 19.67
CA THR A 165 4.61 -15.74 19.57
C THR A 165 5.14 -15.61 18.15
N VAL A 166 5.38 -16.73 17.45
CA VAL A 166 5.83 -16.71 16.05
C VAL A 166 4.76 -16.14 15.13
N GLU A 167 3.49 -16.44 15.39
CA GLU A 167 2.37 -15.85 14.65
C GLU A 167 2.26 -14.34 14.87
N ALA A 168 2.39 -13.87 16.12
CA ALA A 168 2.40 -12.44 16.44
C ALA A 168 3.57 -11.72 15.75
N LEU A 169 4.76 -12.32 15.76
CA LEU A 169 5.94 -11.84 15.03
C LEU A 169 5.70 -11.73 13.53
N ARG A 170 5.12 -12.77 12.92
CA ARG A 170 4.76 -12.78 11.50
C ARG A 170 3.80 -11.64 11.17
N GLN A 171 2.74 -11.48 11.97
CA GLN A 171 1.75 -10.42 11.79
C GLN A 171 2.36 -9.02 11.98
N GLY A 172 3.25 -8.84 12.97
CA GLY A 172 3.98 -7.59 13.19
C GLY A 172 4.85 -7.20 11.99
N CYS A 173 5.64 -8.15 11.47
CA CYS A 173 6.45 -7.95 10.27
C CYS A 173 5.60 -7.59 9.03
N HIS A 174 4.45 -8.25 8.85
CA HIS A 174 3.52 -7.94 7.76
C HIS A 174 2.91 -6.54 7.91
N ALA A 175 2.54 -6.15 9.14
CA ALA A 175 2.00 -4.83 9.43
C ALA A 175 3.00 -3.71 9.12
N LEU A 176 4.28 -3.92 9.44
CA LEU A 176 5.36 -2.97 9.11
C LEU A 176 5.49 -2.78 7.59
N VAL A 177 5.59 -3.87 6.83
CA VAL A 177 5.70 -3.80 5.36
C VAL A 177 4.47 -3.15 4.73
N ARG A 178 3.27 -3.49 5.23
CA ARG A 178 2.02 -2.85 4.74
C ARG A 178 2.04 -1.34 4.98
N ARG A 179 2.43 -0.91 6.19
CA ARG A 179 2.41 0.51 6.55
C ARG A 179 3.49 1.31 5.83
N GLU A 180 4.69 0.76 5.71
CA GLU A 180 5.76 1.31 4.88
C GLU A 180 5.26 1.52 3.43
N ARG A 181 4.60 0.52 2.84
CA ARG A 181 4.00 0.64 1.51
C ARG A 181 2.94 1.73 1.42
N GLU A 182 2.05 1.83 2.41
CA GLU A 182 1.06 2.90 2.49
C GLU A 182 1.72 4.29 2.53
N LEU A 183 2.78 4.46 3.33
CA LEU A 183 3.51 5.73 3.42
C LEU A 183 4.25 6.07 2.11
N ARG A 184 4.90 5.10 1.47
CA ARG A 184 5.57 5.30 0.18
C ARG A 184 4.60 5.58 -0.97
N ALA A 185 3.39 5.01 -0.92
CA ALA A 185 2.34 5.33 -1.89
C ALA A 185 1.85 6.79 -1.75
N LEU A 186 1.87 7.36 -0.55
CA LEU A 186 1.53 8.77 -0.29
C LEU A 186 2.68 9.74 -0.64
N ALA A 187 3.93 9.27 -0.59
CA ALA A 187 5.13 10.04 -0.91
C ALA A 187 6.01 9.32 -1.96
N PRO A 188 5.53 9.18 -3.21
CA PRO A 188 6.31 8.52 -4.25
C PRO A 188 7.61 9.30 -4.57
N PRO A 189 8.73 8.61 -4.83
CA PRO A 189 10.04 9.25 -5.02
C PRO A 189 10.09 10.15 -6.26
N ASP A 190 9.38 9.78 -7.32
CA ASP A 190 9.29 10.58 -8.56
C ASP A 190 8.64 11.93 -8.30
N GLU A 191 7.66 11.97 -7.39
CA GLU A 191 6.96 13.20 -7.03
C GLU A 191 7.84 14.12 -6.19
N ALA A 192 8.75 13.58 -5.36
CA ALA A 192 9.74 14.38 -4.66
C ALA A 192 10.65 15.11 -5.66
N GLN A 193 11.14 14.41 -6.69
CA GLN A 193 11.96 15.00 -7.75
C GLN A 193 11.21 16.06 -8.56
N ARG A 194 9.92 15.85 -8.83
CA ARG A 194 9.07 16.86 -9.49
C ARG A 194 8.94 18.12 -8.64
N LEU A 195 8.70 17.97 -7.33
CA LEU A 195 8.64 19.08 -6.38
C LEU A 195 10.01 19.78 -6.19
N ASP A 196 11.13 19.08 -6.40
CA ASP A 196 12.48 19.67 -6.56
C ASP A 196 12.54 20.61 -7.76
N ALA A 197 12.26 20.10 -8.96
CA ALA A 197 12.30 20.89 -10.17
C ALA A 197 11.33 22.09 -10.13
N GLU A 198 10.12 21.91 -9.60
CA GLU A 198 9.14 23.00 -9.45
C GLU A 198 9.62 24.07 -8.47
N ARG A 199 10.26 23.68 -7.37
CA ARG A 199 10.86 24.61 -6.40
C ARG A 199 12.03 25.38 -7.01
N ASP A 200 12.88 24.72 -7.79
CA ASP A 200 13.96 25.37 -8.55
C ASP A 200 13.42 26.42 -9.52
N ALA A 201 12.43 26.04 -10.33
CA ALA A 201 11.82 26.93 -11.30
C ALA A 201 11.14 28.14 -10.64
N LEU A 202 10.37 27.91 -9.56
CA LEU A 202 9.65 28.97 -8.86
C LEU A 202 10.62 29.92 -8.13
N ALA A 203 11.67 29.40 -7.50
CA ALA A 203 12.70 30.21 -6.87
C ALA A 203 13.45 31.10 -7.89
N ALA A 204 13.80 30.53 -9.05
CA ALA A 204 14.40 31.30 -10.15
C ALA A 204 13.46 32.41 -10.64
N ARG A 205 12.15 32.10 -10.75
CA ARG A 205 11.14 33.09 -11.16
C ARG A 205 11.03 34.24 -10.17
N VAL A 206 10.96 33.94 -8.87
CA VAL A 206 10.94 34.96 -7.80
C VAL A 206 12.16 35.88 -7.90
N ALA A 207 13.35 35.32 -8.14
CA ALA A 207 14.59 36.09 -8.24
C ALA A 207 14.63 37.01 -9.46
N SER A 208 14.05 36.58 -10.60
CA SER A 208 13.99 37.37 -11.82
C SER A 208 12.85 38.40 -11.88
N GLU A 209 11.89 38.35 -10.95
CA GLU A 209 10.68 39.18 -11.03
C GLU A 209 10.93 40.60 -10.48
N GLU A 210 10.63 41.60 -11.31
CA GLU A 210 10.88 43.01 -10.99
C GLU A 210 9.72 43.63 -10.19
N ASP A 211 8.48 43.24 -10.50
CA ASP A 211 7.27 43.72 -9.82
C ASP A 211 7.25 43.20 -8.37
N ALA A 212 7.23 44.15 -7.42
CA ALA A 212 7.21 43.86 -5.99
C ALA A 212 5.99 43.04 -5.55
N VAL A 213 4.81 43.33 -6.09
CA VAL A 213 3.57 42.63 -5.70
C VAL A 213 3.58 41.20 -6.25
N VAL A 214 3.99 41.02 -7.51
CA VAL A 214 4.08 39.68 -8.12
C VAL A 214 5.14 38.84 -7.40
N ARG A 215 6.31 39.43 -7.12
CA ARG A 215 7.39 38.79 -6.37
C ARG A 215 6.94 38.35 -4.98
N GLU A 216 6.20 39.18 -4.24
CA GLU A 216 5.64 38.81 -2.94
C GLU A 216 4.67 37.61 -3.04
N ARG A 217 3.78 37.62 -4.04
CA ARG A 217 2.83 36.51 -4.26
C ARG A 217 3.55 35.22 -4.64
N LEU A 218 4.55 35.29 -5.51
CA LEU A 218 5.38 34.14 -5.90
C LEU A 218 6.20 33.61 -4.72
N ALA A 219 6.72 34.48 -3.85
CA ALA A 219 7.40 34.08 -2.63
C ALA A 219 6.46 33.36 -1.66
N GLY A 220 5.20 33.81 -1.53
CA GLY A 220 4.17 33.09 -0.78
C GLY A 220 3.87 31.70 -1.34
N ALA A 221 3.78 31.56 -2.66
CA ALA A 221 3.61 30.27 -3.31
C ALA A 221 4.82 29.34 -3.09
N LEU A 222 6.03 29.88 -3.14
CA LEU A 222 7.27 29.15 -2.86
C LEU A 222 7.30 28.63 -1.42
N ALA A 223 6.91 29.45 -0.44
CA ALA A 223 6.83 29.03 0.96
C ALA A 223 5.81 27.90 1.17
N ALA A 224 4.66 27.95 0.48
CA ALA A 224 3.67 26.87 0.52
C ALA A 224 4.22 25.56 -0.08
N LEU A 225 4.92 25.65 -1.22
CA LEU A 225 5.58 24.50 -1.86
C LEU A 225 6.65 23.88 -0.95
N GLU A 226 7.46 24.69 -0.28
CA GLU A 226 8.43 24.21 0.71
C GLU A 226 7.77 23.48 1.88
N SER A 227 6.64 24.00 2.39
CA SER A 227 5.87 23.31 3.44
C SER A 227 5.39 21.94 2.97
N GLN A 228 4.86 21.85 1.75
CA GLN A 228 4.43 20.58 1.17
C GLN A 228 5.60 19.58 1.04
N ARG A 229 6.78 20.05 0.63
CA ARG A 229 7.97 19.22 0.55
C ARG A 229 8.43 18.70 1.91
N ARG A 230 8.42 19.56 2.95
CA ARG A 230 8.77 19.14 4.31
C ARG A 230 7.83 18.05 4.81
N GLN A 231 6.53 18.22 4.63
CA GLN A 231 5.52 17.20 4.99
C GLN A 231 5.75 15.88 4.24
N ARG A 232 6.10 15.93 2.95
CA ARG A 232 6.41 14.72 2.17
C ARG A 232 7.72 14.06 2.62
N ALA A 233 8.73 14.85 2.99
CA ALA A 233 9.98 14.35 3.53
C ALA A 233 9.77 13.63 4.87
N GLU A 234 8.91 14.16 5.74
CA GLU A 234 8.53 13.50 7.00
C GLU A 234 7.91 12.11 6.77
N LEU A 235 7.02 11.97 5.77
CA LEU A 235 6.44 10.67 5.39
C LEU A 235 7.51 9.70 4.87
N ALA A 236 8.45 10.20 4.05
CA ALA A 236 9.55 9.38 3.54
C ALA A 236 10.49 8.90 4.66
N THR A 237 10.83 9.79 5.61
CA THR A 237 11.61 9.43 6.80
C THR A 237 10.89 8.41 7.67
N ALA A 238 9.57 8.56 7.88
CA ALA A 238 8.77 7.60 8.61
C ALA A 238 8.75 6.22 7.92
N ALA A 239 8.63 6.17 6.59
CA ALA A 239 8.71 4.93 5.83
C ALA A 239 10.09 4.25 5.96
N ALA A 240 11.18 5.03 5.86
CA ALA A 240 12.54 4.51 6.03
C ALA A 240 12.78 3.94 7.44
N ARG A 241 12.17 4.55 8.47
CA ARG A 241 12.22 4.02 9.83
C ARG A 241 11.51 2.66 9.93
N LEU A 242 10.32 2.52 9.36
CA LEU A 242 9.58 1.24 9.38
C LEU A 242 10.34 0.13 8.65
N GLU A 243 11.00 0.45 7.54
CA GLU A 243 11.89 -0.47 6.83
C GLU A 243 13.05 -0.94 7.70
N ALA A 244 13.71 -0.02 8.40
CA ALA A 244 14.81 -0.34 9.31
C ALA A 244 14.34 -1.25 10.46
N GLU A 245 13.16 -0.99 11.03
CA GLU A 245 12.57 -1.86 12.06
C GLU A 245 12.22 -3.24 11.51
N HIS A 246 11.67 -3.32 10.30
CA HIS A 246 11.42 -4.61 9.64
C HIS A 246 12.72 -5.41 9.44
N MET A 247 13.78 -4.76 8.95
CA MET A 247 15.09 -5.41 8.79
C MET A 247 15.65 -5.90 10.12
N ARG A 248 15.55 -5.08 11.18
CA ARG A 248 15.98 -5.46 12.53
C ARG A 248 15.26 -6.72 12.99
N LEU A 249 13.92 -6.73 12.93
CA LEU A 249 13.12 -7.89 13.33
C LEU A 249 13.41 -9.13 12.49
N TYR A 250 13.61 -8.97 11.18
CA TYR A 250 13.98 -10.06 10.28
C TYR A 250 15.29 -10.73 10.72
N TYR A 251 16.35 -9.95 10.96
CA TYR A 251 17.63 -10.52 11.41
C TYR A 251 17.57 -11.10 12.82
N THR A 252 16.74 -10.52 13.70
CA THR A 252 16.50 -11.11 15.03
C THR A 252 15.81 -12.47 14.91
N LEU A 253 14.83 -12.62 14.01
CA LEU A 253 14.20 -13.91 13.70
C LEU A 253 15.19 -14.93 13.14
N GLU A 254 16.11 -14.51 12.25
CA GLU A 254 17.16 -15.39 11.73
C GLU A 254 18.11 -15.86 12.83
N SER A 255 18.49 -14.95 13.74
CA SER A 255 19.31 -15.27 14.91
C SER A 255 18.61 -16.27 15.83
N LEU A 256 17.33 -16.08 16.12
CA LEU A 256 16.54 -17.04 16.91
C LEU A 256 16.49 -18.41 16.24
N TYR A 257 16.25 -18.45 14.94
CA TYR A 257 16.26 -19.71 14.20
C TYR A 257 17.61 -20.43 14.32
N ALA A 258 18.73 -19.71 14.20
CA ALA A 258 20.05 -20.28 14.40
C ALA A 258 20.27 -20.77 15.85
N GLN A 259 19.74 -20.07 16.86
CA GLN A 259 19.81 -20.51 18.25
C GLN A 259 19.00 -21.78 18.49
N VAL A 260 17.79 -21.89 17.94
CA VAL A 260 16.97 -23.11 18.01
C VAL A 260 17.70 -24.29 17.36
N LEU A 261 18.31 -24.08 16.20
CA LEU A 261 19.11 -25.12 15.55
C LEU A 261 20.32 -25.55 16.37
N ARG A 262 21.00 -24.61 17.05
CA ARG A 262 22.13 -24.92 17.93
C ARG A 262 21.71 -25.77 19.13
N VAL A 263 20.61 -25.40 19.80
CA VAL A 263 20.06 -26.16 20.93
C VAL A 263 19.69 -27.57 20.48
N ARG A 264 19.15 -27.74 19.27
CA ARG A 264 18.87 -29.06 18.69
C ARG A 264 20.12 -29.90 18.43
N SER A 265 21.25 -29.26 18.10
CA SER A 265 22.52 -29.95 17.82
C SER A 265 23.43 -30.14 19.03
N ALA A 266 23.16 -29.46 20.14
CA ALA A 266 23.95 -29.56 21.35
C ALA A 266 23.56 -30.86 22.06
N ASP A 267 24.45 -31.85 22.06
CA ASP A 267 24.27 -33.08 22.84
C ASP A 267 24.00 -32.75 24.33
N THR A 268 23.17 -33.60 24.94
CA THR A 268 22.59 -33.59 26.32
C THR A 268 23.39 -32.99 27.49
N ALA A 269 24.69 -32.72 27.37
CA ALA A 269 25.53 -32.10 28.39
C ALA A 269 25.47 -30.56 28.43
N GLY A 270 24.93 -29.90 27.39
CA GLY A 270 24.87 -28.43 27.27
C GLY A 270 23.46 -27.83 27.23
N GLU A 271 22.41 -28.64 27.40
CA GLU A 271 21.01 -28.26 27.18
C GLU A 271 20.53 -27.14 28.12
N ASP A 272 20.95 -27.14 29.39
CA ASP A 272 20.46 -26.18 30.39
C ASP A 272 20.92 -24.73 30.11
N ILE A 273 22.19 -24.54 29.72
CA ILE A 273 22.76 -23.21 29.45
C ILE A 273 22.23 -22.67 28.11
N ALA A 274 22.11 -23.55 27.10
CA ALA A 274 21.58 -23.19 25.79
C ALA A 274 20.07 -22.88 25.85
N GLY A 275 19.31 -23.61 26.67
CA GLY A 275 17.88 -23.38 26.88
C GLY A 275 17.57 -22.06 27.60
N LEU A 276 18.37 -21.67 28.60
CA LEU A 276 18.21 -20.39 29.30
C LEU A 276 18.43 -19.18 28.37
N GLY A 277 19.46 -19.21 27.53
CA GLY A 277 19.74 -18.14 26.57
C GLY A 277 18.63 -17.99 25.50
N LEU A 278 18.05 -19.11 25.06
CA LEU A 278 16.92 -19.09 24.14
C LEU A 278 15.66 -18.49 24.79
N ARG A 279 15.36 -18.88 26.04
CA ARG A 279 14.19 -18.36 26.76
C ARG A 279 14.26 -16.84 26.91
N GLN A 280 15.41 -16.31 27.33
CA GLN A 280 15.62 -14.87 27.46
C GLN A 280 15.47 -14.16 26.10
N SER A 281 15.98 -14.75 25.03
CA SER A 281 15.87 -14.19 23.67
C SER A 281 14.42 -14.18 23.16
N VAL A 282 13.62 -15.20 23.47
CA VAL A 282 12.20 -15.28 23.11
C VAL A 282 11.35 -14.31 23.94
N GLU A 283 11.59 -14.22 25.25
CA GLU A 283 10.90 -13.27 26.13
C GLU A 283 11.18 -11.82 25.74
N GLN A 284 12.45 -11.50 25.45
CA GLN A 284 12.84 -10.18 24.96
C GLN A 284 12.18 -9.87 23.62
N LEU A 285 12.15 -10.82 22.68
CA LEU A 285 11.52 -10.60 21.37
C LEU A 285 10.01 -10.42 21.50
N GLY A 286 9.34 -11.19 22.36
CA GLY A 286 7.92 -11.02 22.65
C GLY A 286 7.59 -9.62 23.14
N ALA A 287 8.37 -9.10 24.10
CA ALA A 287 8.21 -7.74 24.62
C ALA A 287 8.48 -6.66 23.55
N GLU A 288 9.50 -6.85 22.70
CA GLU A 288 9.80 -5.92 21.61
C GLU A 288 8.68 -5.87 20.56
N VAL A 289 8.08 -7.02 20.24
CA VAL A 289 6.98 -7.10 19.27
C VAL A 289 5.72 -6.49 19.82
N GLU A 290 5.36 -6.79 21.07
CA GLU A 290 4.18 -6.23 21.73
C GLU A 290 4.29 -4.69 21.81
N ALA A 291 5.48 -4.17 22.13
CA ALA A 291 5.78 -2.74 22.10
C ALA A 291 5.67 -2.14 20.69
N VAL A 292 6.16 -2.83 19.66
CA VAL A 292 6.05 -2.38 18.26
C VAL A 292 4.59 -2.41 17.81
N THR A 293 3.82 -3.46 18.12
CA THR A 293 2.41 -3.55 17.79
C THR A 293 1.59 -2.49 18.50
N GLN A 294 1.87 -2.23 19.78
CA GLN A 294 1.20 -1.18 20.55
C GLN A 294 1.54 0.21 20.01
N ALA A 295 2.82 0.47 19.70
CA ALA A 295 3.22 1.73 19.06
C ALA A 295 2.58 1.90 17.67
N LEU A 296 2.42 0.82 16.92
CA LEU A 296 1.71 0.83 15.63
C LEU A 296 0.21 1.09 15.80
N GLU A 297 -0.42 0.51 16.82
CA GLU A 297 -1.84 0.71 17.14
C GLU A 297 -2.11 2.13 17.64
N GLU A 298 -1.24 2.70 18.48
CA GLU A 298 -1.34 4.09 18.98
C GLU A 298 -1.20 5.11 17.83
N VAL A 299 -0.28 4.87 16.89
CA VAL A 299 -0.15 5.69 15.67
C VAL A 299 -1.34 5.49 14.72
N HIS A 300 -2.02 4.35 14.78
CA HIS A 300 -3.28 4.11 14.03
C HIS A 300 -4.51 4.72 14.72
N ALA A 301 -4.48 4.89 16.05
CA ALA A 301 -5.58 5.41 16.86
C ALA A 301 -5.68 6.94 16.85
N ALA A 302 -4.62 7.67 16.49
CA ALA A 302 -4.59 9.13 16.49
C ALA A 302 -4.24 9.74 15.11
N PRO A 303 -5.07 10.60 14.48
CA PRO A 303 -6.51 10.76 14.62
C PRO A 303 -7.26 10.85 13.26
N GLY A 304 -8.42 10.18 13.22
CA GLY A 304 -9.52 10.42 12.29
C GLY A 304 -10.83 10.63 13.03
N GLY A 305 -10.87 11.59 13.97
CA GLY A 305 -12.12 12.05 14.57
C GLY A 305 -12.04 12.38 16.06
N ASP A 306 -11.69 13.62 16.40
CA ASP A 306 -12.63 14.51 17.13
C ASP A 306 -12.08 15.95 17.08
N GLY A 307 -12.49 16.67 16.04
CA GLY A 307 -12.12 18.07 15.80
C GLY A 307 -13.37 18.90 15.54
N ARG A 308 -14.45 18.69 16.31
CA ARG A 308 -15.52 19.69 16.41
C ARG A 308 -15.07 20.76 17.40
N THR A 309 -14.43 21.80 16.87
CA THR A 309 -14.36 23.10 17.54
C THR A 309 -15.78 23.58 17.77
N ARG A 310 -16.21 23.48 19.03
CA ARG A 310 -17.39 24.15 19.57
C ARG A 310 -17.03 25.62 19.63
N THR A 311 -17.46 26.39 18.63
CA THR A 311 -17.50 27.85 18.74
C THR A 311 -18.48 28.19 19.85
N ARG A 312 -18.03 28.99 20.81
CA ARG A 312 -18.86 29.69 21.78
C ARG A 312 -18.54 31.17 21.65
#